data_AF-A0A9D1AVR4-F1
#
_entry.id   AF-A0A9D1AVR4-F1
#
_cell.length_a   1.000
_cell.length_b   1.000
_cell.length_c   1.000
_cell.angle_alpha   90.00
_cell.angle_beta   90.00
_cell.angle_gamma   90.00
#
_symmetry.space_group_name_H-M   'P 1'
#
loop_
_entity.id
_entity.type
_entity.pdbx_description
1 polymer ?
#
loop_
_entity_poly.entity_id
_entity_poly.type
_entity_poly.pdbx_seq_one_letter_code
_entity_poly.pdbx_strand_id
1 'polypeptide(L)'
;GAQTLTLSGGEPTLRRARLIQLITAARAQGIAQVELQTNAILIDTAYAAELAEAGLTSAFVSLLSDDADLHDRLTGVPGSFERCLRGLDALIGAGVAVTLNPVIAAITEDRVVSYVDFVAQRLPAVRSISLSAVQPHGRAAQSPELMPDYAVLKVQIPAARARAARHGLTLLNPYCGLPACVGWADDLAHSVEAVEAAEVTPREVPGLDNVGDKRHGPPCRRCALRTRCGGGWHACWDLRDGAGLAPIEPLDFADGAPTALQSRIDAPGGPTDETWRALRRAQTPTVWLCTDRLPAAAARRLQASGCTDLVLISELSERGQVATLRALARSDADRPQERRLRVWLIVSARRAREAWRVLQLAHALPAHAVRLPRRWGALVTEARRRLPGLLITAR
;
A
#
# COMPACT_ATOMS: atom_id res chain seq x y z
N GLY A 1 -12.51 -25.58 -8.87
CA GLY A 1 -12.88 -24.39 -8.07
C GLY A 1 -11.82 -23.32 -8.24
N ALA A 2 -10.61 -23.58 -7.72
CA ALA A 2 -9.44 -22.75 -8.00
C ALA A 2 -9.17 -22.64 -9.51
N GLN A 3 -8.81 -21.43 -9.96
CA GLN A 3 -8.49 -21.12 -11.36
C GLN A 3 -6.98 -21.02 -11.61
N THR A 4 -6.20 -20.82 -10.54
CA THR A 4 -4.76 -20.56 -10.55
C THR A 4 -4.04 -21.52 -9.59
N LEU A 5 -2.82 -21.91 -9.95
CA LEU A 5 -1.87 -22.64 -9.09
C LEU A 5 -0.48 -22.05 -9.28
N THR A 6 0.17 -21.64 -8.20
CA THR A 6 1.58 -21.21 -8.21
C THR A 6 2.44 -22.28 -7.55
N LEU A 7 3.47 -22.73 -8.26
CA LEU A 7 4.47 -23.70 -7.79
C LEU A 7 5.76 -22.94 -7.46
N SER A 8 6.20 -22.99 -6.20
CA SER A 8 7.39 -22.27 -5.72
C SER A 8 8.25 -23.10 -4.77
N GLY A 9 9.43 -22.56 -4.40
CA GLY A 9 10.29 -22.95 -3.28
C GLY A 9 10.90 -24.38 -3.29
N GLY A 10 12.03 -24.64 -2.63
CA GLY A 10 13.21 -23.78 -2.71
C GLY A 10 13.51 -23.48 -4.18
N GLU A 11 13.80 -24.49 -4.99
CA GLU A 11 13.84 -24.39 -6.45
C GLU A 11 13.11 -25.61 -7.08
N PRO A 12 11.87 -25.45 -7.59
CA PRO A 12 11.07 -26.56 -8.08
C PRO A 12 11.73 -27.32 -9.25
N THR A 13 12.54 -26.65 -10.07
CA THR A 13 13.21 -27.25 -11.23
C THR A 13 14.23 -28.33 -10.87
N LEU A 14 14.66 -28.39 -9.60
CA LEU A 14 15.46 -29.51 -9.08
C LEU A 14 14.71 -30.86 -9.12
N ARG A 15 13.38 -30.82 -9.21
CA ARG A 15 12.52 -32.00 -9.20
C ARG A 15 11.80 -32.19 -10.54
N ARG A 16 12.53 -32.09 -11.65
CA ARG A 16 12.00 -32.15 -13.04
C ARG A 16 10.82 -33.07 -13.28
N ALA A 17 10.97 -34.38 -13.05
CA ALA A 17 9.89 -35.35 -13.26
C ALA A 17 8.65 -35.07 -12.39
N ARG A 18 8.86 -34.70 -11.12
CA ARG A 18 7.76 -34.39 -10.21
C ARG A 18 7.08 -33.07 -10.56
N LEU A 19 7.85 -32.07 -10.97
CA LEU A 19 7.32 -30.76 -11.39
C LEU A 19 6.40 -30.93 -12.59
N ILE A 20 6.86 -31.62 -13.64
CA ILE A 20 6.06 -31.94 -14.83
C ILE A 20 4.77 -32.68 -14.43
N GLN A 21 4.88 -33.71 -13.61
CA GLN A 21 3.71 -34.47 -13.12
C GLN A 21 2.69 -33.59 -12.40
N LEU A 22 3.14 -32.64 -11.55
CA LEU A 22 2.26 -31.74 -10.83
C LEU A 22 1.54 -30.76 -11.76
N ILE A 23 2.26 -30.21 -12.75
CA ILE A 23 1.68 -29.30 -13.75
C ILE A 23 0.62 -30.05 -14.57
N THR A 24 0.95 -31.23 -15.11
CA THR A 24 -0.01 -32.04 -15.87
C THR A 24 -1.25 -32.39 -15.04
N ALA A 25 -1.06 -32.78 -13.78
CA ALA A 25 -2.17 -33.09 -12.88
C ALA A 25 -3.05 -31.86 -12.61
N ALA A 26 -2.45 -30.69 -12.38
CA ALA A 26 -3.18 -29.45 -12.17
C ALA A 26 -4.04 -29.08 -13.39
N ARG A 27 -3.47 -29.19 -14.60
CA ARG A 27 -4.19 -28.95 -15.86
C ARG A 27 -5.32 -29.95 -16.09
N ALA A 28 -5.10 -31.23 -15.79
CA ALA A 28 -6.14 -32.26 -15.88
C ALA A 28 -7.32 -32.00 -14.92
N GLN A 29 -7.09 -31.30 -13.79
CA GLN A 29 -8.13 -30.86 -12.85
C GLN A 29 -8.84 -29.56 -13.29
N GLY A 30 -8.53 -29.02 -14.47
CA GLY A 30 -9.16 -27.82 -15.02
C GLY A 30 -8.60 -26.50 -14.48
N ILE A 31 -7.42 -26.51 -13.84
CA ILE A 31 -6.76 -25.26 -13.43
C ILE A 31 -6.26 -24.54 -14.69
N ALA A 32 -6.80 -23.34 -14.93
CA ALA A 32 -6.57 -22.58 -16.16
C ALA A 32 -5.22 -21.87 -16.21
N GLN A 33 -4.61 -21.56 -15.06
CA GLN A 33 -3.32 -20.88 -14.94
C GLN A 33 -2.41 -21.64 -13.98
N VAL A 34 -1.25 -22.07 -14.46
CA VAL A 34 -0.22 -22.73 -13.65
C VAL A 34 1.07 -21.93 -13.78
N GLU A 35 1.47 -21.27 -12.71
CA GLU A 35 2.67 -20.44 -12.64
C GLU A 35 3.81 -21.16 -11.92
N LEU A 36 5.03 -21.04 -12.46
CA LEU A 36 6.26 -21.53 -11.83
C LEU A 36 7.11 -20.35 -11.32
N GLN A 37 7.41 -20.32 -10.03
CA GLN A 37 8.44 -19.43 -9.48
C GLN A 37 9.80 -20.15 -9.50
N THR A 38 10.79 -19.56 -10.17
CA THR A 38 12.10 -20.21 -10.40
C THR A 38 13.23 -19.19 -10.58
N ASN A 39 14.47 -19.62 -10.35
CA ASN A 39 15.67 -18.89 -10.77
C ASN A 39 16.02 -19.13 -12.25
N ALA A 40 15.33 -20.06 -12.93
CA ALA A 40 15.52 -20.48 -14.33
C ALA A 40 16.90 -21.07 -14.68
N ILE A 41 17.81 -21.23 -13.70
CA ILE A 41 19.22 -21.63 -13.91
C ILE A 41 19.37 -23.05 -14.49
N LEU A 42 18.40 -23.93 -14.23
CA LEU A 42 18.37 -25.33 -14.67
C LEU A 42 17.50 -25.57 -15.91
N ILE A 43 16.84 -24.53 -16.42
CA ILE A 43 15.92 -24.67 -17.54
C ILE A 43 16.72 -24.52 -18.83
N ASP A 44 16.82 -25.59 -19.59
CA ASP A 44 17.28 -25.58 -20.98
C ASP A 44 16.08 -25.63 -21.94
N THR A 45 16.33 -25.58 -23.25
CA THR A 45 15.28 -25.61 -24.27
C THR A 45 14.40 -26.86 -24.18
N ALA A 46 15.00 -28.03 -23.91
CA ALA A 46 14.25 -29.28 -23.80
C ALA A 46 13.33 -29.27 -22.56
N TYR A 47 13.85 -28.78 -21.44
CA TYR A 47 13.08 -28.69 -20.21
C TYR A 47 11.96 -27.64 -20.31
N ALA A 48 12.21 -26.49 -20.96
CA ALA A 48 11.17 -25.50 -21.22
C ALA A 48 10.04 -26.07 -22.09
N ALA A 49 10.37 -26.86 -23.12
CA ALA A 49 9.39 -27.53 -23.96
C ALA A 49 8.55 -28.53 -23.16
N GLU A 50 9.17 -29.37 -22.33
CA GLU A 50 8.44 -30.31 -21.46
C GLU A 50 7.51 -29.60 -20.47
N LEU A 51 7.94 -28.47 -19.91
CA LEU A 51 7.10 -27.66 -19.01
C LEU A 51 5.89 -27.09 -19.75
N ALA A 52 6.10 -26.55 -20.96
CA ALA A 52 5.02 -26.02 -21.79
C ALA A 52 4.03 -27.13 -22.22
N GLU A 53 4.53 -28.29 -22.65
CA GLU A 53 3.72 -29.46 -23.00
C GLU A 53 2.90 -29.99 -21.82
N ALA A 54 3.46 -29.95 -20.60
CA ALA A 54 2.73 -30.27 -19.38
C ALA A 54 1.59 -29.28 -19.09
N GLY A 55 1.64 -28.10 -19.70
CA GLY A 55 0.66 -27.03 -19.62
C GLY A 55 1.02 -25.93 -18.61
N LEU A 56 2.32 -25.70 -18.38
CA LEU A 56 2.79 -24.51 -17.68
C LEU A 56 2.38 -23.26 -18.47
N THR A 57 1.73 -22.30 -17.82
CA THR A 57 1.23 -21.09 -18.50
C THR A 57 2.14 -19.90 -18.32
N SER A 58 2.74 -19.77 -17.15
CA SER A 58 3.64 -18.66 -16.85
C SER A 58 4.80 -19.06 -15.94
N ALA A 59 5.85 -18.25 -15.98
CA ALA A 59 6.99 -18.31 -15.08
C ALA A 59 7.23 -16.93 -14.45
N PHE A 60 7.43 -16.94 -13.14
CA PHE A 60 7.83 -15.79 -12.35
C PHE A 60 9.32 -15.95 -12.00
N VAL A 61 10.19 -15.27 -12.74
CA VAL A 61 11.63 -15.55 -12.75
C VAL A 61 12.39 -14.53 -11.93
N SER A 62 13.25 -15.01 -11.03
CA SER A 62 14.11 -14.18 -10.18
C SER A 62 15.38 -13.75 -10.93
N LEU A 63 15.27 -12.67 -11.72
CA LEU A 63 16.41 -12.00 -12.37
C LEU A 63 16.77 -10.77 -11.54
N LEU A 64 17.73 -10.91 -10.62
CA LEU A 64 17.97 -9.98 -9.52
C LEU A 64 18.66 -8.64 -9.90
N SER A 65 19.26 -8.55 -11.08
CA SER A 65 19.95 -7.35 -11.55
C SER A 65 20.09 -7.36 -13.08
N ASP A 66 20.31 -6.19 -13.66
CA ASP A 66 20.76 -5.97 -15.05
C ASP A 66 22.27 -6.11 -15.22
N ASP A 67 22.99 -6.25 -14.11
CA ASP A 67 24.43 -6.42 -14.05
C ASP A 67 24.78 -7.84 -13.58
N ALA A 68 25.68 -8.49 -14.31
CA ALA A 68 26.04 -9.89 -14.05
C ALA A 68 26.71 -10.09 -12.69
N ASP A 69 27.61 -9.19 -12.30
CA ASP A 69 28.34 -9.30 -11.04
C ASP A 69 27.41 -9.05 -9.85
N LEU A 70 26.51 -8.07 -9.95
CA LEU A 70 25.49 -7.81 -8.92
C LEU A 70 24.51 -8.98 -8.80
N HIS A 71 24.06 -9.54 -9.92
CA HIS A 71 23.19 -10.69 -9.93
C HIS A 71 23.84 -11.90 -9.25
N ASP A 72 25.05 -12.26 -9.66
CA ASP A 72 25.78 -13.41 -9.12
C ASP A 72 26.14 -13.25 -7.64
N ARG A 73 26.44 -12.02 -7.21
CA ARG A 73 26.63 -11.70 -5.79
C ARG A 73 25.35 -11.90 -4.98
N LEU A 74 24.19 -11.48 -5.50
CA LEU A 74 22.90 -11.63 -4.81
C LEU A 74 22.45 -13.09 -4.75
N THR A 75 22.69 -13.88 -5.80
CA THR A 75 22.37 -15.31 -5.81
C THR A 75 23.38 -16.15 -5.02
N GLY A 76 24.61 -15.64 -4.87
CA GLY A 76 25.75 -16.39 -4.32
C GLY A 76 26.29 -17.46 -5.26
N VAL A 77 25.95 -17.39 -6.56
CA VAL A 77 26.30 -18.42 -7.55
C VAL A 77 26.98 -17.76 -8.76
N PRO A 78 28.28 -17.98 -8.98
CA PRO A 78 28.98 -17.50 -10.17
C PRO A 78 28.38 -18.04 -11.48
N GLY A 79 28.25 -17.18 -12.48
CA GLY A 79 27.66 -17.46 -13.78
C GLY A 79 26.13 -17.66 -13.74
N SER A 80 25.46 -17.31 -12.63
CA SER A 80 24.02 -17.47 -12.49
C SER A 80 23.23 -16.54 -13.40
N PHE A 81 23.73 -15.34 -13.67
CA PHE A 81 23.11 -14.37 -14.58
C PHE A 81 22.94 -14.95 -15.98
N GLU A 82 24.05 -15.39 -16.58
CA GLU A 82 24.05 -15.97 -17.91
C GLU A 82 23.20 -17.24 -18.01
N ARG A 83 23.19 -18.06 -16.95
CA ARG A 83 22.34 -19.26 -16.88
C ARG A 83 20.86 -18.91 -16.78
N CYS A 84 20.52 -17.88 -15.99
CA CYS A 84 19.16 -17.37 -15.86
C CYS A 84 18.66 -16.84 -17.21
N LEU A 85 19.47 -16.04 -17.92
CA LEU A 85 19.11 -15.53 -19.25
C LEU A 85 18.87 -16.65 -20.27
N ARG A 86 19.67 -17.73 -20.25
CA ARG A 86 19.41 -18.90 -21.11
C ARG A 86 18.10 -19.59 -20.77
N GLY A 87 17.78 -19.74 -19.48
CA GLY A 87 16.50 -20.30 -19.05
C GLY A 87 15.31 -19.42 -19.42
N LEU A 88 15.47 -18.10 -19.34
CA LEU A 88 14.48 -17.14 -19.81
C LEU A 88 14.23 -17.26 -21.32
N ASP A 89 15.30 -17.29 -22.13
CA ASP A 89 15.19 -17.47 -23.58
C ASP A 89 14.50 -18.80 -23.92
N ALA A 90 14.80 -19.87 -23.18
CA ALA A 90 14.16 -21.17 -23.35
C ALA A 90 12.66 -21.15 -23.02
N LEU A 91 12.27 -20.54 -21.89
CA LEU A 91 10.86 -20.40 -21.50
C LEU A 91 10.07 -19.57 -22.51
N ILE A 92 10.62 -18.42 -22.92
CA ILE A 92 10.02 -17.55 -23.93
C ILE A 92 9.88 -18.29 -25.26
N GLY A 93 10.92 -19.00 -25.69
CA GLY A 93 10.91 -19.81 -26.91
C GLY A 93 9.88 -20.93 -26.90
N ALA A 94 9.57 -21.48 -25.73
CA ALA A 94 8.51 -22.48 -25.53
C ALA A 94 7.10 -21.87 -25.40
N GLY A 95 6.96 -20.54 -25.48
CA GLY A 95 5.67 -19.84 -25.39
C GLY A 95 5.15 -19.66 -23.95
N VAL A 96 5.99 -19.87 -22.93
CA VAL A 96 5.61 -19.62 -21.53
C VAL A 96 5.68 -18.13 -21.25
N ALA A 97 4.61 -17.55 -20.70
CA ALA A 97 4.59 -16.13 -20.34
C ALA A 97 5.53 -15.85 -19.16
N VAL A 98 6.37 -14.83 -19.25
CA VAL A 98 7.36 -14.51 -18.22
C VAL A 98 7.04 -13.19 -17.52
N THR A 99 7.05 -13.22 -16.20
CA THR A 99 7.14 -12.03 -15.32
C THR A 99 8.49 -12.06 -14.61
N LEU A 100 9.22 -10.94 -14.61
CA LEU A 100 10.50 -10.84 -13.92
C LEU A 100 10.34 -10.27 -12.52
N ASN A 101 11.20 -10.69 -11.59
CA ASN A 101 11.23 -10.21 -10.21
C ASN A 101 12.65 -9.93 -9.74
N PRO A 102 13.10 -8.66 -9.73
CA PRO A 102 14.46 -8.32 -9.36
C PRO A 102 14.75 -8.31 -7.85
N VAL A 103 13.74 -8.32 -6.98
CA VAL A 103 13.89 -8.15 -5.52
C VAL A 103 14.91 -7.05 -5.18
N ILE A 104 14.45 -5.80 -5.22
CA ILE A 104 15.30 -4.63 -5.04
C ILE A 104 15.96 -4.65 -3.66
N ALA A 105 17.30 -4.60 -3.65
CA ALA A 105 18.15 -4.53 -2.48
C ALA A 105 18.91 -3.20 -2.46
N ALA A 106 19.56 -2.86 -1.34
CA ALA A 106 20.36 -1.65 -1.23
C ALA A 106 21.44 -1.52 -2.33
N ILE A 107 22.00 -2.64 -2.79
CA ILE A 107 23.03 -2.65 -3.85
C ILE A 107 22.46 -2.52 -5.28
N THR A 108 21.12 -2.56 -5.44
CA THR A 108 20.43 -2.43 -6.74
C THR A 108 19.36 -1.33 -6.74
N GLU A 109 19.21 -0.57 -5.65
CA GLU A 109 18.13 0.40 -5.46
C GLU A 109 18.17 1.57 -6.45
N ASP A 110 19.35 1.95 -6.92
CA ASP A 110 19.56 3.02 -7.90
C ASP A 110 19.49 2.53 -9.36
N ARG A 111 19.31 1.23 -9.57
CA ARG A 111 19.31 0.56 -10.87
C ARG A 111 17.93 0.23 -11.43
N VAL A 112 16.84 0.60 -10.75
CA VAL A 112 15.49 0.21 -11.20
C VAL A 112 15.19 0.70 -12.62
N VAL A 113 15.63 1.92 -12.96
CA VAL A 113 15.47 2.46 -14.32
C VAL A 113 16.33 1.69 -15.34
N SER A 114 17.60 1.41 -15.03
CA SER A 114 18.48 0.68 -15.95
C SER A 114 18.04 -0.77 -16.13
N TYR A 115 17.47 -1.38 -15.08
CA TYR A 115 16.85 -2.69 -15.15
C TYR A 115 15.68 -2.73 -16.13
N VAL A 116 14.81 -1.72 -16.12
CA VAL A 116 13.73 -1.61 -17.10
C VAL A 116 14.28 -1.47 -18.53
N ASP A 117 15.30 -0.63 -18.72
CA ASP A 117 15.97 -0.45 -20.03
C ASP A 117 16.59 -1.76 -20.52
N PHE A 118 17.27 -2.49 -19.63
CA PHE A 118 17.87 -3.79 -19.90
C PHE A 118 16.81 -4.81 -20.33
N VAL A 119 15.71 -4.95 -19.57
CA VAL A 119 14.64 -5.90 -19.88
C VAL A 119 14.03 -5.58 -21.24
N ALA A 120 13.75 -4.31 -21.51
CA ALA A 120 13.17 -3.88 -22.79
C ALA A 120 14.08 -4.22 -23.99
N GLN A 121 15.41 -4.14 -23.80
CA GLN A 121 16.39 -4.39 -24.87
C GLN A 121 16.71 -5.89 -25.02
N ARG A 122 16.95 -6.60 -23.91
CA ARG A 122 17.43 -7.99 -23.91
C ARG A 122 16.30 -9.02 -23.97
N LEU A 123 15.12 -8.67 -23.46
CA LEU A 123 13.99 -9.59 -23.28
C LEU A 123 12.68 -8.95 -23.80
N PRO A 124 12.59 -8.55 -25.08
CA PRO A 124 11.44 -7.79 -25.62
C PRO A 124 10.10 -8.54 -25.58
N ALA A 125 10.11 -9.85 -25.35
CA ALA A 125 8.89 -10.65 -25.17
C ALA A 125 8.28 -10.52 -23.76
N VAL A 126 9.07 -10.11 -22.77
CA VAL A 126 8.59 -9.86 -21.40
C VAL A 126 7.70 -8.63 -21.39
N ARG A 127 6.55 -8.72 -20.70
CA ARG A 127 5.57 -7.63 -20.60
C ARG A 127 5.38 -7.10 -19.19
N SER A 128 5.84 -7.83 -18.18
CA SER A 128 5.61 -7.49 -16.78
C SER A 128 6.86 -7.67 -15.93
N ILE A 129 7.06 -6.73 -15.01
CA ILE A 129 8.09 -6.80 -13.97
C ILE A 129 7.40 -6.55 -12.62
N SER A 130 7.57 -7.48 -11.68
CA SER A 130 7.07 -7.35 -10.31
C SER A 130 8.19 -6.79 -9.41
N LEU A 131 8.04 -5.55 -8.97
CA LEU A 131 9.06 -4.84 -8.20
C LEU A 131 8.94 -5.16 -6.70
N SER A 132 9.34 -6.37 -6.32
CA SER A 132 9.55 -6.71 -4.91
C SER A 132 10.73 -5.94 -4.32
N ALA A 133 10.72 -5.71 -3.01
CA ALA A 133 11.90 -5.26 -2.27
C ALA A 133 12.36 -6.34 -1.30
N VAL A 134 13.64 -6.31 -0.89
CA VAL A 134 14.15 -7.18 0.17
C VAL A 134 13.28 -7.05 1.41
N GLN A 135 12.94 -8.20 1.99
CA GLN A 135 12.19 -8.29 3.23
C GLN A 135 13.13 -8.78 4.33
N PRO A 136 13.06 -8.23 5.56
CA PRO A 136 13.92 -8.59 6.68
C PRO A 136 13.50 -9.94 7.32
N HIS A 137 13.37 -10.99 6.52
CA HIS A 137 12.90 -12.32 6.93
C HIS A 137 13.87 -13.43 6.55
N GLY A 138 13.77 -14.55 7.25
CA GLY A 138 14.63 -15.71 7.01
C GLY A 138 16.10 -15.32 7.10
N ARG A 139 16.88 -15.61 6.05
CA ARG A 139 18.31 -15.24 6.00
C ARG A 139 18.53 -13.72 5.94
N ALA A 140 17.65 -12.97 5.28
CA ALA A 140 17.81 -11.52 5.13
C ALA A 140 17.61 -10.76 6.46
N ALA A 141 16.95 -11.37 7.46
CA ALA A 141 16.87 -10.80 8.81
C ALA A 141 18.25 -10.60 9.48
N GLN A 142 19.27 -11.34 9.01
CA GLN A 142 20.65 -11.25 9.50
C GLN A 142 21.50 -10.23 8.69
N SER A 143 20.93 -9.63 7.64
CA SER A 143 21.61 -8.74 6.70
C SER A 143 20.81 -7.45 6.47
N PRO A 144 20.64 -6.60 7.50
CA PRO A 144 19.90 -5.35 7.40
C PRO A 144 20.45 -4.39 6.35
N GLU A 145 21.73 -4.50 5.99
CA GLU A 145 22.39 -3.76 4.93
C GLU A 145 21.80 -4.02 3.53
N LEU A 146 21.07 -5.11 3.34
CA LEU A 146 20.37 -5.39 2.08
C LEU A 146 19.09 -4.55 1.92
N MET A 147 18.59 -3.94 3.00
CA MET A 147 17.35 -3.19 2.98
C MET A 147 17.50 -1.89 2.17
N PRO A 148 16.71 -1.70 1.10
CA PRO A 148 16.85 -0.53 0.25
C PRO A 148 16.37 0.75 0.95
N ASP A 149 16.93 1.88 0.53
CA ASP A 149 16.53 3.22 0.91
C ASP A 149 15.30 3.67 0.10
N TYR A 150 14.19 3.86 0.79
CA TYR A 150 12.96 4.32 0.17
C TYR A 150 13.05 5.75 -0.38
N ALA A 151 13.96 6.59 0.10
CA ALA A 151 14.18 7.91 -0.48
C ALA A 151 14.74 7.79 -1.91
N VAL A 152 15.65 6.82 -2.15
CA VAL A 152 16.16 6.52 -3.49
C VAL A 152 15.06 5.92 -4.35
N LEU A 153 14.33 4.93 -3.83
CA LEU A 153 13.26 4.27 -4.57
C LEU A 153 12.10 5.20 -4.91
N LYS A 154 11.81 6.20 -4.07
CA LYS A 154 10.79 7.21 -4.35
C LYS A 154 11.10 8.03 -5.60
N VAL A 155 12.36 8.17 -5.97
CA VAL A 155 12.80 8.81 -7.23
C VAL A 155 12.86 7.79 -8.37
N GLN A 156 13.40 6.60 -8.10
CA GLN A 156 13.60 5.56 -9.11
C GLN A 156 12.30 4.95 -9.64
N ILE A 157 11.32 4.68 -8.78
CA ILE A 157 10.08 4.00 -9.17
C ILE A 157 9.25 4.81 -10.18
N PRO A 158 8.96 6.12 -9.98
CA PRO A 158 8.26 6.91 -11.00
C PRO A 158 9.03 6.99 -12.32
N ALA A 159 10.35 7.16 -12.26
CA ALA A 159 11.20 7.19 -13.45
C ALA A 159 11.18 5.86 -14.20
N ALA A 160 11.23 4.74 -13.48
CA ALA A 160 11.16 3.40 -14.04
C ALA A 160 9.78 3.12 -14.65
N ARG A 161 8.68 3.53 -14.00
CA ARG A 161 7.32 3.42 -14.55
C ARG A 161 7.15 4.21 -15.84
N ALA A 162 7.65 5.46 -15.87
CA ALA A 162 7.65 6.28 -17.09
C ALA A 162 8.53 5.67 -18.20
N ARG A 163 9.62 4.97 -17.84
CA ARG A 163 10.43 4.21 -18.80
C ARG A 163 9.69 2.99 -19.31
N ALA A 164 9.11 2.19 -18.43
CA ALA A 164 8.40 0.96 -18.76
C ALA A 164 7.22 1.23 -19.70
N ALA A 165 6.45 2.29 -19.44
CA ALA A 165 5.36 2.71 -20.31
C ALA A 165 5.80 2.98 -21.76
N ARG A 166 6.99 3.55 -21.98
CA ARG A 166 7.56 3.79 -23.32
C ARG A 166 7.94 2.49 -24.04
N HIS A 167 8.23 1.43 -23.30
CA HIS A 167 8.58 0.12 -23.84
C HIS A 167 7.42 -0.87 -23.85
N GLY A 168 6.21 -0.46 -23.45
CA GLY A 168 5.06 -1.36 -23.33
C GLY A 168 5.24 -2.43 -22.25
N LEU A 169 6.03 -2.12 -21.22
CA LEU A 169 6.22 -2.91 -20.02
C LEU A 169 5.30 -2.40 -18.90
N THR A 170 4.71 -3.33 -18.15
CA THR A 170 3.93 -3.04 -16.95
C THR A 170 4.78 -3.33 -15.70
N LEU A 171 4.92 -2.35 -14.82
CA LEU A 171 5.53 -2.56 -13.51
C LEU A 171 4.43 -2.81 -12.48
N LEU A 172 4.61 -3.84 -11.67
CA LEU A 172 3.67 -4.23 -10.61
C LEU A 172 4.30 -3.96 -9.25
N ASN A 173 3.49 -3.50 -8.30
CA ASN A 173 3.82 -3.41 -6.89
C ASN A 173 3.19 -4.61 -6.15
N PRO A 174 3.94 -5.70 -5.94
CA PRO A 174 3.40 -6.89 -5.28
C PRO A 174 3.13 -6.64 -3.79
N TYR A 175 2.53 -7.60 -3.10
CA TYR A 175 2.40 -7.58 -1.63
C TYR A 175 3.72 -7.32 -0.91
N CYS A 176 4.79 -7.96 -1.40
CA CYS A 176 6.15 -7.77 -0.92
C CYS A 176 6.82 -6.48 -1.41
N GLY A 177 6.08 -5.64 -2.13
CA GLY A 177 6.55 -4.39 -2.72
C GLY A 177 6.57 -3.24 -1.73
N LEU A 178 6.60 -2.04 -2.28
CA LEU A 178 6.88 -0.79 -1.58
C LEU A 178 5.59 -0.10 -1.10
N PRO A 179 5.69 0.75 -0.07
CA PRO A 179 4.56 1.58 0.35
C PRO A 179 4.12 2.52 -0.78
N ALA A 180 2.83 2.85 -0.85
CA ALA A 180 2.28 3.63 -1.97
C ALA A 180 2.99 4.99 -2.17
N CYS A 181 3.45 5.62 -1.08
CA CYS A 181 4.16 6.90 -1.16
C CYS A 181 5.61 6.80 -1.69
N VAL A 182 6.09 5.59 -2.00
CA VAL A 182 7.37 5.30 -2.63
C VAL A 182 7.14 5.03 -4.13
N GLY A 183 6.51 6.00 -4.82
CA GLY A 183 6.38 6.00 -6.28
C GLY A 183 5.13 5.34 -6.88
N TRP A 184 4.14 4.98 -6.07
CA TRP A 184 2.92 4.27 -6.50
C TRP A 184 1.61 5.00 -6.21
N ALA A 185 1.67 6.21 -5.65
CA ALA A 185 0.50 6.94 -5.15
C ALA A 185 -0.52 7.30 -6.24
N ASP A 186 -0.06 7.47 -7.47
CA ASP A 186 -0.85 7.79 -8.65
C ASP A 186 -1.22 6.53 -9.47
N ASP A 187 -0.89 5.33 -9.00
CA ASP A 187 -1.06 4.09 -9.75
C ASP A 187 -1.35 2.89 -8.86
N LEU A 188 -2.44 3.03 -8.10
CA LEU A 188 -2.91 2.01 -7.17
C LEU A 188 -3.45 0.77 -7.90
N ALA A 189 -3.81 0.89 -9.18
CA ALA A 189 -4.32 -0.23 -9.98
C ALA A 189 -3.25 -1.31 -10.22
N HIS A 190 -1.96 -0.94 -10.21
CA HIS A 190 -0.86 -1.89 -10.31
C HIS A 190 -0.27 -2.28 -8.94
N SER A 191 -0.91 -1.86 -7.84
CA SER A 191 -0.52 -2.24 -6.49
C SER A 191 -1.46 -3.28 -5.92
N VAL A 192 -0.97 -4.51 -5.80
CA VAL A 192 -1.74 -5.67 -5.33
C VAL A 192 -2.43 -5.36 -4.00
N GLU A 193 -1.67 -4.86 -3.02
CA GLU A 193 -2.18 -4.45 -1.70
C GLU A 193 -3.30 -3.39 -1.79
N ALA A 194 -3.22 -2.46 -2.75
CA ALA A 194 -4.20 -1.38 -2.88
C ALA A 194 -5.48 -1.84 -3.59
N VAL A 195 -5.34 -2.75 -4.55
CA VAL A 195 -6.44 -3.42 -5.27
C VAL A 195 -7.24 -4.30 -4.31
N GLU A 196 -6.59 -5.17 -3.55
CA GLU A 196 -7.32 -6.02 -2.60
C GLU A 196 -7.94 -5.20 -1.46
N ALA A 197 -7.25 -4.15 -0.98
CA ALA A 197 -7.87 -3.21 -0.06
C ALA A 197 -9.12 -2.51 -0.64
N ALA A 198 -9.32 -2.50 -1.97
CA ALA A 198 -10.54 -2.02 -2.63
C ALA A 198 -11.68 -3.01 -2.60
N GLU A 199 -11.35 -4.29 -2.78
CA GLU A 199 -12.30 -5.36 -3.03
C GLU A 199 -12.83 -5.96 -1.73
N VAL A 200 -12.11 -5.79 -0.62
CA VAL A 200 -12.48 -6.31 0.69
C VAL A 200 -13.61 -5.51 1.33
N THR A 201 -14.79 -6.14 1.46
CA THR A 201 -15.82 -5.75 2.45
C THR A 201 -15.27 -5.90 3.89
N PRO A 202 -15.62 -5.04 4.87
CA PRO A 202 -14.93 -4.94 6.17
C PRO A 202 -14.91 -6.19 7.10
N ARG A 203 -15.45 -7.33 6.68
CA ARG A 203 -15.74 -8.48 7.55
C ARG A 203 -14.83 -9.69 7.42
N GLU A 204 -14.00 -9.84 6.38
CA GLU A 204 -13.41 -11.17 6.09
C GLU A 204 -11.93 -11.22 5.70
N VAL A 205 -11.15 -10.14 5.81
CA VAL A 205 -9.70 -10.20 5.55
C VAL A 205 -8.93 -9.54 6.70
N PRO A 206 -7.77 -10.08 7.12
CA PRO A 206 -6.80 -9.30 7.86
C PRO A 206 -6.55 -8.02 7.04
N GLY A 207 -7.06 -6.88 7.54
CA GLY A 207 -6.76 -5.63 6.87
C GLY A 207 -5.26 -5.44 6.95
N LEU A 208 -4.60 -5.12 5.83
CA LEU A 208 -3.29 -4.46 5.87
C LEU A 208 -2.33 -5.09 6.89
N ASP A 209 -2.30 -6.42 6.94
CA ASP A 209 -1.51 -7.17 7.90
C ASP A 209 -0.73 -8.21 7.12
N ASN A 210 0.44 -7.78 6.65
CA ASN A 210 1.43 -8.64 6.03
C ASN A 210 2.10 -9.51 7.10
N VAL A 211 1.30 -10.25 7.88
CA VAL A 211 1.74 -11.06 9.04
C VAL A 211 2.53 -10.23 10.06
N GLY A 212 2.17 -8.96 10.21
CA GLY A 212 2.77 -8.02 11.15
C GLY A 212 4.01 -7.31 10.61
N ASP A 213 4.45 -7.54 9.37
CA ASP A 213 5.77 -7.06 8.95
C ASP A 213 5.81 -5.65 8.39
N LYS A 214 4.65 -5.10 8.04
CA LYS A 214 4.50 -3.69 7.64
C LYS A 214 3.72 -2.96 8.72
N ARG A 215 4.08 -1.70 8.94
CA ARG A 215 3.34 -0.81 9.84
C ARG A 215 3.23 0.60 9.32
N HIS A 216 2.17 1.25 9.76
CA HIS A 216 2.00 2.68 9.68
C HIS A 216 2.81 3.40 10.76
N GLY A 217 3.54 4.45 10.37
CA GLY A 217 4.22 5.36 11.30
C GLY A 217 3.56 6.74 11.40
N PRO A 218 4.23 7.72 12.04
CA PRO A 218 3.73 9.08 12.18
C PRO A 218 3.32 9.76 10.85
N PRO A 219 4.09 9.67 9.75
CA PRO A 219 3.69 10.23 8.44
C PRO A 219 2.35 9.67 7.94
N CYS A 220 2.09 8.39 8.17
CA CYS A 220 0.91 7.70 7.67
C CYS A 220 -0.40 8.12 8.36
N ARG A 221 -0.33 8.71 9.56
CA ARG A 221 -1.52 9.15 10.34
C ARG A 221 -2.38 10.13 9.54
N ARG A 222 -1.74 10.95 8.71
CA ARG A 222 -2.40 11.95 7.85
C ARG A 222 -2.56 11.50 6.41
N CYS A 223 -1.95 10.41 5.98
CA CYS A 223 -1.95 9.98 4.57
C CYS A 223 -3.38 9.74 4.04
N ALA A 224 -3.66 10.22 2.82
CA ALA A 224 -4.90 9.97 2.09
C ALA A 224 -5.06 8.49 1.70
N LEU A 225 -3.93 7.79 1.52
CA LEU A 225 -3.88 6.39 1.08
C LEU A 225 -3.77 5.39 2.24
N ARG A 226 -3.95 5.81 3.49
CA ARG A 226 -3.79 4.95 4.68
C ARG A 226 -4.63 3.66 4.62
N THR A 227 -5.79 3.71 4.00
CA THR A 227 -6.69 2.56 3.88
C THR A 227 -6.33 1.62 2.73
N ARG A 228 -5.33 1.98 1.91
CA ARG A 228 -4.92 1.30 0.66
C ARG A 228 -3.45 0.90 0.62
N CYS A 229 -2.74 1.05 1.73
CA CYS A 229 -1.30 0.80 1.80
C CYS A 229 -0.95 0.37 3.21
N GLY A 230 -0.14 -0.67 3.39
CA GLY A 230 0.23 -1.25 4.70
C GLY A 230 1.28 -0.45 5.47
N GLY A 231 1.72 0.67 4.91
CA GLY A 231 2.86 1.43 5.40
C GLY A 231 4.18 0.73 5.09
N GLY A 232 5.24 1.13 5.79
CA GLY A 232 6.60 0.63 5.59
C GLY A 232 6.86 -0.70 6.29
N TRP A 233 7.73 -1.53 5.70
CA TRP A 233 8.36 -2.67 6.37
C TRP A 233 8.93 -2.27 7.74
N HIS A 234 8.79 -3.14 8.74
CA HIS A 234 9.29 -2.93 10.10
C HIS A 234 10.76 -2.53 10.11
N ALA A 235 11.61 -3.25 9.37
CA ALA A 235 13.03 -2.91 9.27
C ALA A 235 13.28 -1.51 8.70
N CYS A 236 12.45 -0.98 7.81
CA CYS A 236 12.62 0.42 7.36
C CYS A 236 12.40 1.40 8.51
N TRP A 237 11.41 1.14 9.35
CA TRP A 237 11.19 1.95 10.56
C TRP A 237 12.28 1.75 11.61
N ASP A 238 12.74 0.52 11.82
CA ASP A 238 13.71 0.19 12.87
C ASP A 238 15.13 0.67 12.49
N LEU A 239 15.51 0.55 11.23
CA LEU A 239 16.85 0.91 10.74
C LEU A 239 16.96 2.36 10.28
N ARG A 240 15.88 2.97 9.80
CA ARG A 240 15.90 4.28 9.13
C ARG A 240 14.83 5.25 9.61
N ASP A 241 14.10 4.95 10.69
CA ASP A 241 13.00 5.76 11.23
C ASP A 241 11.95 6.16 10.17
N GLY A 242 11.75 5.29 9.17
CA GLY A 242 10.83 5.53 8.07
C GLY A 242 11.28 6.59 7.07
N ALA A 243 12.58 6.85 6.96
CA ALA A 243 13.15 7.72 5.93
C ALA A 243 12.60 7.37 4.53
N GLY A 244 12.32 8.39 3.74
CA GLY A 244 11.68 8.27 2.42
C GLY A 244 10.14 8.20 2.45
N LEU A 245 9.53 7.83 3.58
CA LEU A 245 8.08 7.80 3.72
C LEU A 245 7.50 9.19 3.97
N ALA A 246 6.50 9.55 3.18
CA ALA A 246 5.75 10.79 3.35
C ALA A 246 4.25 10.52 3.23
N PRO A 247 3.37 11.29 3.89
CA PRO A 247 1.95 11.23 3.60
C PRO A 247 1.72 11.64 2.15
N ILE A 248 0.85 10.91 1.45
CA ILE A 248 0.15 11.49 0.32
C ILE A 248 -0.86 12.45 0.91
N GLU A 249 -0.68 13.74 0.61
CA GLU A 249 -1.43 14.80 1.26
C GLU A 249 -2.93 14.55 1.09
N PRO A 250 -3.69 14.40 2.18
CA PRO A 250 -5.13 14.58 2.08
C PRO A 250 -5.32 16.05 1.76
N LEU A 251 -6.02 16.38 0.68
CA LEU A 251 -6.46 17.76 0.53
C LEU A 251 -7.14 18.18 1.82
N ASP A 252 -6.72 19.33 2.32
CA ASP A 252 -7.36 19.96 3.45
C ASP A 252 -8.80 20.29 3.04
N PHE A 253 -9.76 19.52 3.55
CA PHE A 253 -11.19 19.70 3.29
C PHE A 253 -11.67 21.14 3.58
N ALA A 254 -10.88 21.83 4.39
CA ALA A 254 -10.99 23.23 4.70
C ALA A 254 -11.00 24.17 3.47
N ASP A 255 -10.25 23.84 2.42
CA ASP A 255 -9.74 24.81 1.44
C ASP A 255 -9.88 24.39 -0.04
N GLY A 256 -10.25 23.14 -0.35
CA GLY A 256 -10.30 22.65 -1.73
C GLY A 256 -11.40 21.62 -2.03
N ALA A 257 -11.68 21.42 -3.32
CA ALA A 257 -12.55 20.35 -3.80
C ALA A 257 -11.87 18.98 -3.62
N PRO A 258 -12.60 17.88 -3.35
CA PRO A 258 -12.01 16.54 -3.21
C PRO A 258 -11.17 16.12 -4.43
N THR A 259 -10.04 15.43 -4.20
CA THR A 259 -9.25 14.79 -5.27
C THR A 259 -9.92 13.49 -5.73
N ALA A 260 -9.36 12.87 -6.77
CA ALA A 260 -9.65 11.48 -7.15
C ALA A 260 -9.46 10.46 -6.00
N LEU A 261 -8.70 10.81 -4.95
CA LEU A 261 -8.48 9.94 -3.77
C LEU A 261 -9.50 10.17 -2.65
N GLN A 262 -10.48 11.07 -2.84
CA GLN A 262 -11.37 11.52 -1.79
C GLN A 262 -12.84 11.53 -2.22
N SER A 263 -13.72 11.16 -1.29
CA SER A 263 -15.16 11.38 -1.42
C SER A 263 -15.66 12.24 -0.27
N ARG A 264 -16.57 13.17 -0.59
CA ARG A 264 -17.24 14.06 0.38
C ARG A 264 -18.71 13.70 0.45
N ILE A 265 -19.20 13.47 1.66
CA ILE A 265 -20.61 13.22 1.93
C ILE A 265 -21.06 14.22 2.99
N ASP A 266 -21.90 15.17 2.57
CA ASP A 266 -22.49 16.17 3.46
C ASP A 266 -23.80 15.64 4.07
N ALA A 267 -23.98 15.88 5.36
CA ALA A 267 -25.15 15.48 6.13
C ALA A 267 -25.54 16.59 7.12
N PRO A 268 -25.98 17.77 6.65
CA PRO A 268 -26.46 18.84 7.52
C PRO A 268 -27.68 18.36 8.32
N GLY A 269 -27.74 18.68 9.60
CA GLY A 269 -28.75 18.17 10.53
C GLY A 269 -28.53 16.72 10.99
N GLY A 270 -27.55 16.02 10.42
CA GLY A 270 -27.12 14.67 10.81
C GLY A 270 -27.30 13.59 9.75
N PRO A 271 -26.67 12.41 9.92
CA PRO A 271 -26.71 11.34 8.92
C PRO A 271 -28.08 10.68 8.73
N THR A 272 -28.53 10.55 7.47
CA THR A 272 -29.75 9.82 7.07
C THR A 272 -29.41 8.45 6.48
N ASP A 273 -30.41 7.60 6.23
CA ASP A 273 -30.17 6.30 5.59
C ASP A 273 -29.55 6.39 4.19
N GLU A 274 -29.78 7.49 3.47
CA GLU A 274 -29.08 7.80 2.24
C GLU A 274 -27.60 8.12 2.50
N THR A 275 -27.28 8.97 3.49
CA THR A 275 -25.90 9.24 3.92
C THR A 275 -25.13 7.94 4.17
N TRP A 276 -25.74 7.00 4.89
CA TRP A 276 -25.10 5.72 5.21
C TRP A 276 -24.94 4.80 4.00
N ARG A 277 -25.85 4.84 3.03
CA ARG A 277 -25.70 4.13 1.76
C ARG A 277 -24.59 4.74 0.91
N ALA A 278 -24.50 6.06 0.86
CA ALA A 278 -23.43 6.77 0.16
C ALA A 278 -22.05 6.42 0.74
N LEU A 279 -21.91 6.41 2.07
CA LEU A 279 -20.66 6.03 2.75
C LEU A 279 -20.23 4.61 2.35
N ARG A 280 -21.16 3.64 2.34
CA ARG A 280 -20.86 2.24 1.95
C ARG A 280 -20.50 2.06 0.48
N ARG A 281 -20.95 2.97 -0.40
CA ARG A 281 -20.66 2.93 -1.84
C ARG A 281 -19.36 3.65 -2.20
N ALA A 282 -18.82 4.47 -1.31
CA ALA A 282 -17.59 5.21 -1.57
C ALA A 282 -16.41 4.23 -1.69
N GLN A 283 -15.75 4.25 -2.85
CA GLN A 283 -14.59 3.42 -3.14
C GLN A 283 -13.27 4.19 -3.03
N THR A 284 -13.32 5.50 -2.75
CA THR A 284 -12.09 6.28 -2.60
C THR A 284 -11.35 5.92 -1.31
N PRO A 285 -10.01 6.05 -1.29
CA PRO A 285 -9.21 5.80 -0.11
C PRO A 285 -9.64 6.61 1.12
N THR A 286 -9.94 7.90 0.94
CA THR A 286 -10.38 8.79 2.01
C THR A 286 -11.83 9.19 1.82
N VAL A 287 -12.68 8.88 2.79
CA VAL A 287 -14.11 9.16 2.75
C VAL A 287 -14.49 10.08 3.91
N TRP A 288 -14.92 11.29 3.57
CA TRP A 288 -15.30 12.34 4.51
C TRP A 288 -16.81 12.32 4.75
N LEU A 289 -17.22 12.27 6.01
CA LEU A 289 -18.57 12.65 6.44
C LEU A 289 -18.53 14.04 7.08
N CYS A 290 -19.35 14.97 6.58
CA CYS A 290 -19.41 16.33 7.08
C CYS A 290 -20.79 16.64 7.65
N THR A 291 -20.84 17.00 8.93
CA THR A 291 -22.11 17.24 9.62
C THR A 291 -21.96 18.24 10.76
N ASP A 292 -23.04 18.88 11.14
CA ASP A 292 -23.18 19.74 12.32
C ASP A 292 -23.82 19.01 13.51
N ARG A 293 -24.38 17.81 13.30
CA ARG A 293 -25.08 17.05 14.34
C ARG A 293 -24.79 15.56 14.22
N LEU A 294 -24.30 14.96 15.30
CA LEU A 294 -23.97 13.54 15.31
C LEU A 294 -24.42 12.84 16.60
N PRO A 295 -25.52 12.04 16.55
CA PRO A 295 -26.04 11.35 17.73
C PRO A 295 -25.12 10.19 18.16
N ALA A 296 -25.11 9.88 19.46
CA ALA A 296 -24.23 8.85 20.04
C ALA A 296 -24.38 7.47 19.39
N ALA A 297 -25.60 7.12 18.97
CA ALA A 297 -25.90 5.87 18.27
C ALA A 297 -25.16 5.74 16.92
N ALA A 298 -24.71 6.85 16.32
CA ALA A 298 -24.01 6.84 15.04
C ALA A 298 -22.57 6.30 15.13
N ALA A 299 -21.95 6.28 16.32
CA ALA A 299 -20.54 5.91 16.48
C ALA A 299 -20.21 4.53 15.88
N ARG A 300 -20.97 3.48 16.25
CA ARG A 300 -20.78 2.13 15.71
C ARG A 300 -21.04 2.05 14.21
N ARG A 301 -22.03 2.81 13.73
CA ARG A 301 -22.42 2.83 12.31
C ARG A 301 -21.35 3.50 11.45
N LEU A 302 -20.72 4.59 11.94
CA LEU A 302 -19.57 5.23 11.28
C LEU A 302 -18.44 4.25 11.01
N GLN A 303 -18.09 3.50 12.03
CA GLN A 303 -17.01 2.52 11.96
C GLN A 303 -17.27 1.36 11.00
N ALA A 304 -18.53 1.11 10.65
CA ALA A 304 -18.94 0.10 9.67
C ALA A 304 -19.33 0.70 8.31
N SER A 305 -19.20 2.02 8.14
CA SER A 305 -19.75 2.73 6.98
C SER A 305 -18.75 3.01 5.87
N GLY A 306 -17.46 2.69 6.03
CA GLY A 306 -16.40 3.09 5.09
C GLY A 306 -15.89 4.52 5.30
N CYS A 307 -16.47 5.27 6.24
CA CYS A 307 -15.99 6.58 6.67
C CYS A 307 -14.57 6.49 7.25
N THR A 308 -13.66 7.35 6.78
CA THR A 308 -12.29 7.47 7.31
C THR A 308 -12.10 8.75 8.10
N ASP A 309 -12.86 9.80 7.76
CA ASP A 309 -12.73 11.13 8.32
C ASP A 309 -14.11 11.72 8.61
N LEU A 310 -14.32 12.14 9.86
CA LEU A 310 -15.51 12.85 10.31
C LEU A 310 -15.14 14.32 10.49
N VAL A 311 -15.83 15.21 9.77
CA VAL A 311 -15.83 16.64 10.03
C VAL A 311 -17.09 16.98 10.82
N LEU A 312 -16.90 17.49 12.03
CA LEU A 312 -17.97 17.99 12.88
C LEU A 312 -17.88 19.52 12.99
N ILE A 313 -18.89 20.20 12.46
CA ILE A 313 -19.01 21.66 12.50
C ILE A 313 -19.83 22.02 13.74
N SER A 314 -19.18 22.38 14.85
CA SER A 314 -19.90 22.56 16.11
C SER A 314 -19.14 23.38 17.15
N GLU A 315 -19.88 23.88 18.14
CA GLU A 315 -19.34 24.40 19.40
C GLU A 315 -18.94 23.28 20.38
N LEU A 316 -19.06 22.00 20.00
CA LEU A 316 -18.71 20.78 20.75
C LEU A 316 -19.23 20.70 22.21
N SER A 317 -20.09 21.62 22.63
CA SER A 317 -20.68 21.68 23.97
C SER A 317 -21.93 20.80 24.11
N GLU A 318 -22.44 20.30 22.98
CA GLU A 318 -23.62 19.44 22.95
C GLU A 318 -23.34 18.06 23.53
N ARG A 319 -24.13 17.66 24.54
CA ARG A 319 -23.99 16.36 25.22
C ARG A 319 -23.97 15.17 24.26
N GLY A 320 -24.76 15.23 23.18
CA GLY A 320 -24.85 14.17 22.17
C GLY A 320 -23.54 13.97 21.40
N GLN A 321 -22.94 15.06 20.90
CA GLN A 321 -21.69 15.02 20.15
C GLN A 321 -20.51 14.57 21.02
N VAL A 322 -20.45 15.07 22.26
CA VAL A 322 -19.44 14.66 23.25
C VAL A 322 -19.53 13.16 23.54
N ALA A 323 -20.75 12.62 23.68
CA ALA A 323 -20.96 11.20 23.88
C ALA A 323 -20.49 10.38 22.66
N THR A 324 -20.75 10.85 21.44
CA THR A 324 -20.28 10.20 20.21
C THR A 324 -18.76 10.16 20.13
N LEU A 325 -18.08 11.29 20.37
CA LEU A 325 -16.61 11.35 20.32
C LEU A 325 -15.96 10.44 21.37
N ARG A 326 -16.53 10.35 22.58
CA ARG A 326 -16.07 9.39 23.60
C ARG A 326 -16.24 7.94 23.16
N ALA A 327 -17.34 7.63 22.48
CA ALA A 327 -17.59 6.29 21.97
C ALA A 327 -16.59 5.91 20.85
N LEU A 328 -16.34 6.84 19.92
CA LEU A 328 -15.33 6.67 18.87
C LEU A 328 -13.92 6.50 19.47
N ALA A 329 -13.51 7.39 20.38
CA ALA A 329 -12.20 7.34 21.01
C ALA A 329 -11.93 6.01 21.72
N ARG A 330 -12.90 5.50 22.50
CA ARG A 330 -12.77 4.20 23.18
C ARG A 330 -12.63 3.05 22.18
N SER A 331 -13.42 3.07 21.11
CA SER A 331 -13.37 1.98 20.14
C SER A 331 -12.16 2.05 19.20
N ASP A 332 -11.55 3.22 19.02
CA ASP A 332 -10.33 3.36 18.22
C ASP A 332 -9.06 2.97 18.98
N ALA A 333 -9.11 2.96 20.32
CA ALA A 333 -7.97 2.59 21.17
C ALA A 333 -7.44 1.18 20.84
N ASP A 334 -8.35 0.22 20.61
CA ASP A 334 -8.03 -1.19 20.36
C ASP A 334 -7.94 -1.54 18.86
N ARG A 335 -8.01 -0.54 17.97
CA ARG A 335 -7.99 -0.74 16.51
C ARG A 335 -6.62 -0.45 15.92
N PRO A 336 -6.23 -1.15 14.83
CA PRO A 336 -5.04 -0.80 14.08
C PRO A 336 -5.23 0.56 13.41
N GLN A 337 -4.12 1.25 13.14
CA GLN A 337 -4.11 2.67 12.78
C GLN A 337 -4.95 3.01 11.54
N GLU A 338 -4.99 2.12 10.56
CA GLU A 338 -5.76 2.25 9.31
C GLU A 338 -7.27 2.19 9.50
N ARG A 339 -7.76 1.52 10.55
CA ARG A 339 -9.19 1.39 10.86
C ARG A 339 -9.71 2.46 11.83
N ARG A 340 -8.84 3.35 12.30
CA ARG A 340 -9.21 4.47 13.18
C ARG A 340 -9.85 5.61 12.38
N LEU A 341 -10.92 6.16 12.93
CA LEU A 341 -11.63 7.29 12.34
C LEU A 341 -10.94 8.60 12.76
N ARG A 342 -10.62 9.45 11.80
CA ARG A 342 -10.06 10.78 12.11
C ARG A 342 -11.18 11.76 12.37
N VAL A 343 -11.12 12.47 13.50
CA VAL A 343 -12.09 13.50 13.86
C VAL A 343 -11.50 14.87 13.61
N TRP A 344 -12.15 15.63 12.74
CA TRP A 344 -11.85 17.01 12.40
C TRP A 344 -12.96 17.89 12.96
N LEU A 345 -12.57 18.94 13.67
CA LEU A 345 -13.53 19.87 14.27
C LEU A 345 -13.41 21.23 13.62
N ILE A 346 -14.53 21.77 13.16
CA ILE A 346 -14.61 23.16 12.71
C ILE A 346 -15.36 23.93 13.80
N VAL A 347 -14.67 24.89 14.41
CA VAL A 347 -15.22 25.67 15.52
C VAL A 347 -16.19 26.71 14.98
N SER A 348 -17.47 26.54 15.29
CA SER A 348 -18.53 27.51 14.95
C SER A 348 -18.73 28.60 16.03
N ALA A 349 -17.94 28.58 17.11
CA ALA A 349 -18.09 29.45 18.27
C ALA A 349 -18.02 30.95 17.94
N ARG A 350 -18.89 31.72 18.60
CA ARG A 350 -18.99 33.18 18.41
C ARG A 350 -17.94 33.95 19.23
N ARG A 351 -17.51 33.41 20.38
CA ARG A 351 -16.59 34.08 21.32
C ARG A 351 -15.29 33.30 21.56
N ALA A 352 -14.20 34.02 21.88
CA ALA A 352 -12.88 33.44 22.13
C ALA A 352 -12.90 32.39 23.25
N ARG A 353 -13.63 32.69 24.34
CA ARG A 353 -13.74 31.83 25.52
C ARG A 353 -14.47 30.52 25.19
N GLU A 354 -15.45 30.56 24.30
CA GLU A 354 -16.16 29.36 23.82
C GLU A 354 -15.22 28.54 22.94
N ALA A 355 -14.54 29.17 21.97
CA ALA A 355 -13.54 28.52 21.13
C ALA A 355 -12.44 27.83 21.97
N TRP A 356 -11.97 28.47 23.04
CA TRP A 356 -11.01 27.87 23.96
C TRP A 356 -11.55 26.62 24.66
N ARG A 357 -12.80 26.65 25.14
CA ARG A 357 -13.45 25.48 25.75
C ARG A 357 -13.56 24.33 24.76
N VAL A 358 -13.88 24.62 23.49
CA VAL A 358 -13.90 23.60 22.42
C VAL A 358 -12.53 22.97 22.24
N LEU A 359 -11.47 23.78 22.20
CA LEU A 359 -10.10 23.28 22.04
C LEU A 359 -9.67 22.38 23.21
N GLN A 360 -9.99 22.78 24.45
CA GLN A 360 -9.71 21.95 25.63
C GLN A 360 -10.46 20.61 25.58
N LEU A 361 -11.73 20.65 25.19
CA LEU A 361 -12.55 19.46 25.07
C LEU A 361 -12.10 18.55 23.92
N ALA A 362 -11.72 19.11 22.77
CA ALA A 362 -11.15 18.40 21.63
C ALA A 362 -9.81 17.75 21.95
N HIS A 363 -8.99 18.38 22.77
CA HIS A 363 -7.74 17.79 23.23
C HIS A 363 -8.01 16.62 24.20
N ALA A 364 -8.98 16.77 25.09
CA ALA A 364 -9.39 15.70 26.02
C ALA A 364 -10.12 14.53 25.33
N LEU A 365 -10.79 14.80 24.20
CA LEU A 365 -11.51 13.82 23.39
C LEU A 365 -10.75 13.64 22.08
N PRO A 366 -9.79 12.71 21.99
CA PRO A 366 -8.61 12.71 21.10
C PRO A 366 -8.91 13.06 19.63
N ALA A 367 -9.20 14.33 19.37
CA ALA A 367 -9.54 14.83 18.05
C ALA A 367 -8.26 14.93 17.24
N HIS A 368 -8.35 14.64 15.95
CA HIS A 368 -7.19 14.67 15.09
C HIS A 368 -6.77 16.11 14.78
N ALA A 369 -7.74 16.97 14.46
CA ALA A 369 -7.50 18.35 14.11
C ALA A 369 -8.66 19.27 14.49
N VAL A 370 -8.33 20.53 14.77
CA VAL A 370 -9.29 21.61 15.01
C VAL A 370 -8.97 22.80 14.14
N ARG A 371 -9.99 23.33 13.47
CA ARG A 371 -9.91 24.53 12.65
C ARG A 371 -10.66 25.68 13.31
N LEU A 372 -9.96 26.80 13.42
CA LEU A 372 -10.46 28.04 14.01
C LEU A 372 -10.58 29.14 12.95
N PRO A 373 -11.57 30.07 13.08
CA PRO A 373 -11.61 31.30 12.31
C PRO A 373 -10.31 32.14 12.41
N ARG A 374 -9.86 32.76 11.31
CA ARG A 374 -8.63 33.60 11.22
C ARG A 374 -8.55 34.67 12.30
N ARG A 375 -9.70 35.26 12.65
CA ARG A 375 -9.82 36.28 13.72
C ARG A 375 -9.29 35.82 15.08
N TRP A 376 -9.09 34.52 15.28
CA TRP A 376 -8.57 33.92 16.51
C TRP A 376 -7.07 33.59 16.44
N GLY A 377 -6.28 34.27 15.59
CA GLY A 377 -4.84 34.01 15.44
C GLY A 377 -4.05 33.93 16.76
N ALA A 378 -4.29 34.85 17.71
CA ALA A 378 -3.65 34.81 19.02
C ALA A 378 -4.02 33.54 19.83
N LEU A 379 -5.28 33.11 19.74
CA LEU A 379 -5.76 31.88 20.38
C LEU A 379 -5.11 30.64 19.75
N VAL A 380 -4.92 30.64 18.43
CA VAL A 380 -4.28 29.54 17.70
C VAL A 380 -2.84 29.36 18.16
N THR A 381 -2.07 30.45 18.25
CA THR A 381 -0.69 30.43 18.76
C THR A 381 -0.65 29.88 20.19
N GLU A 382 -1.57 30.34 21.05
CA GLU A 382 -1.64 29.85 22.43
C GLU A 382 -2.00 28.37 22.52
N ALA A 383 -2.98 27.94 21.72
CA ALA A 383 -3.48 26.58 21.74
C ALA A 383 -2.43 25.59 21.23
N ARG A 384 -1.66 25.95 20.20
CA ARG A 384 -0.53 25.12 19.69
C ARG A 384 0.52 24.88 20.77
N ARG A 385 0.74 25.85 21.66
CA ARG A 385 1.67 25.72 22.78
C ARG A 385 1.10 24.87 23.91
N ARG A 386 -0.18 25.04 24.25
CA ARG A 386 -0.80 24.40 25.43
C ARG A 386 -1.41 23.02 25.18
N LEU A 387 -1.69 22.67 23.93
CA LEU A 387 -2.40 21.44 23.56
C LEU A 387 -1.54 20.64 22.56
N PRO A 388 -0.38 20.11 22.99
CA PRO A 388 0.50 19.36 22.11
C PRO A 388 -0.21 18.12 21.54
N GLY A 389 0.10 17.77 20.29
CA GLY A 389 -0.51 16.62 19.61
C GLY A 389 -1.87 16.87 18.96
N LEU A 390 -2.54 17.99 19.26
CA LEU A 390 -3.73 18.44 18.53
C LEU A 390 -3.30 19.32 17.35
N LEU A 391 -3.67 18.94 16.12
CA LEU A 391 -3.39 19.78 14.95
C LEU A 391 -4.35 20.98 14.92
N ILE A 392 -3.81 22.19 15.08
CA ILE A 392 -4.62 23.41 15.13
C ILE A 392 -4.30 24.32 13.94
N THR A 393 -5.31 24.59 13.12
CA THR A 393 -5.21 25.46 11.94
C THR A 393 -6.11 26.69 12.08
N ALA A 394 -5.74 27.78 11.40
CA ALA A 394 -6.49 29.03 11.37
C ALA A 394 -6.85 29.38 9.93
N ARG A 395 -8.13 29.67 9.64
CA ARG A 395 -8.56 30.24 8.35
C ARG A 395 -9.71 31.21 8.49
#